data_AF-A0A519RS41-F1
#
_entry.id   AF-A0A519RS41-F1
#
_cell.length_a   1.000
_cell.length_b   1.000
_cell.length_c   1.000
_cell.angle_alpha   90.00
_cell.angle_beta   90.00
_cell.angle_gamma   90.00
#
_symmetry.space_group_name_H-M   'P 1'
#
loop_
_entity.id
_entity.type
_entity.pdbx_description
1 polymer ?
#
loop_
_entity_poly.entity_id
_entity_poly.type
_entity_poly.pdbx_seq_one_letter_code
_entity_poly.pdbx_strand_id
1 'polypeptide(L)'
;MLLGALNLLPFTTRFGNVSDGERLRRLYRGGPAADQHDAQLRLSAASYQDVRPRHWDAALLAKLLEAPAQSAQAGTAHLFAYAHHLDAAALPMARHHLTCALAAGPAVSPLFRRHLYCEAAYMGLIHGEEIEFDGLQTITQWLAAAEKIRPFTKREAPFAKAMAACHAGQWAEARQWLHLYAQAVNKLCDLGGQQQGFDRVQELCTLIEQRTALAA
;
A
#
# COMPACT_ATOMS: atom_id res chain seq x y z
N MET A 1 -5.63 18.44 23.48
CA MET A 1 -6.46 19.49 22.85
C MET A 1 -5.65 20.51 22.04
N LEU A 2 -4.53 21.07 22.56
CA LEU A 2 -3.70 22.05 21.82
C LEU A 2 -3.23 21.59 20.42
N LEU A 3 -2.83 20.32 20.27
CA LEU A 3 -2.41 19.77 18.97
C LEU A 3 -3.54 19.76 17.91
N GLY A 4 -4.79 19.55 18.33
CA GLY A 4 -5.93 19.57 17.42
C GLY A 4 -6.23 20.97 16.89
N ALA A 5 -6.16 21.97 17.78
CA ALA A 5 -6.33 23.38 17.39
C ALA A 5 -5.23 23.85 16.42
N LEU A 6 -3.98 23.40 16.63
CA LEU A 6 -2.88 23.70 15.70
C LEU A 6 -3.11 23.08 14.33
N ASN A 7 -3.72 21.89 14.23
CA ASN A 7 -3.99 21.24 12.94
C ASN A 7 -5.07 21.96 12.11
N LEU A 8 -5.89 22.81 12.74
CA LEU A 8 -6.86 23.67 12.04
C LEU A 8 -6.22 24.90 11.39
N LEU A 9 -4.96 25.21 11.71
CA LEU A 9 -4.22 26.24 10.99
C LEU A 9 -3.76 25.67 9.64
N PRO A 10 -3.93 26.39 8.52
CA PRO A 10 -3.45 25.92 7.22
C PRO A 10 -1.93 25.85 7.16
N PHE A 11 -1.39 24.65 7.00
CA PHE A 11 0.04 24.45 6.72
C PHE A 11 0.26 23.17 5.90
N THR A 12 1.43 23.07 5.29
CA THR A 12 1.93 21.86 4.62
C THR A 12 3.27 21.49 5.23
N THR A 13 3.44 20.22 5.60
CA THR A 13 4.71 19.71 6.14
C THR A 13 5.75 19.59 5.03
N ARG A 14 7.02 19.43 5.42
CA ARG A 14 8.13 19.19 4.46
C ARG A 14 7.93 17.96 3.54
N PHE A 15 7.06 17.02 3.93
CA PHE A 15 6.77 15.80 3.18
C PHE A 15 5.41 15.86 2.48
N GLY A 16 4.90 17.06 2.20
CA GLY A 16 3.66 17.26 1.45
C GLY A 16 2.36 16.91 2.21
N ASN A 17 2.43 16.40 3.45
CA ASN A 17 1.22 16.23 4.26
C ASN A 17 0.60 17.59 4.56
N VAL A 18 -0.70 17.70 4.33
CA VAL A 18 -1.48 18.91 4.57
C VAL A 18 -2.20 18.81 5.90
N SER A 19 -2.27 19.93 6.64
CA SER A 19 -3.08 20.02 7.85
C SER A 19 -4.58 19.95 7.53
N ASP A 20 -5.42 19.70 8.54
CA ASP A 20 -6.87 19.72 8.34
C ASP A 20 -7.36 21.13 8.00
N GLY A 21 -6.74 22.17 8.55
CA GLY A 21 -6.98 23.56 8.16
C GLY A 21 -6.72 23.82 6.68
N GLU A 22 -5.63 23.27 6.15
CA GLU A 22 -5.30 23.40 4.73
C GLU A 22 -6.27 22.60 3.84
N ARG A 23 -6.71 21.41 4.28
CA ARG A 23 -7.75 20.63 3.60
C ARG A 23 -9.07 21.37 3.53
N LEU A 24 -9.55 21.91 4.67
CA LEU A 24 -10.77 22.71 4.72
C LEU A 24 -10.66 23.95 3.84
N ARG A 25 -9.51 24.62 3.85
CA ARG A 25 -9.25 25.78 2.98
C ARG A 25 -9.30 25.41 1.50
N ARG A 26 -8.77 24.25 1.09
CA ARG A 26 -8.85 23.74 -0.28
C ARG A 26 -10.29 23.43 -0.67
N LEU A 27 -11.02 22.70 0.17
CA LEU A 27 -12.44 22.38 -0.05
C LEU A 27 -13.28 23.66 -0.21
N TYR A 28 -13.06 24.67 0.64
CA TYR A 28 -13.75 25.96 0.54
C TYR A 28 -13.45 26.70 -0.76
N ARG A 29 -12.21 26.64 -1.26
CA ARG A 29 -11.79 27.28 -2.52
C ARG A 29 -12.25 26.50 -3.77
N GLY A 30 -12.53 25.21 -3.62
CA GLY A 30 -12.80 24.32 -4.75
C GLY A 30 -11.58 24.09 -5.65
N GLY A 31 -11.86 23.64 -6.88
CA GLY A 31 -10.86 23.36 -7.91
C GLY A 31 -10.17 22.00 -7.77
N PRO A 32 -9.15 21.72 -8.61
CA PRO A 32 -8.60 20.37 -8.75
C PRO A 32 -8.08 19.74 -7.45
N ALA A 33 -7.47 20.54 -6.57
CA ALA A 33 -6.97 20.06 -5.29
C ALA A 33 -8.10 19.69 -4.30
N ALA A 34 -9.25 20.34 -4.40
CA ALA A 34 -10.44 19.99 -3.62
C ALA A 34 -11.07 18.70 -4.16
N ASP A 35 -11.19 18.59 -5.49
CA ASP A 35 -11.75 17.41 -6.16
C ASP A 35 -10.92 16.14 -5.88
N GLN A 36 -9.58 16.26 -5.90
CA GLN A 36 -8.67 15.17 -5.53
C GLN A 36 -8.85 14.74 -4.07
N HIS A 37 -9.01 15.70 -3.17
CA HIS A 37 -9.20 15.41 -1.76
C HIS A 37 -10.56 14.74 -1.50
N ASP A 38 -11.63 15.24 -2.12
CA ASP A 38 -12.96 14.61 -2.08
C ASP A 38 -12.90 13.18 -2.63
N ALA A 39 -12.27 12.96 -3.78
CA ALA A 39 -12.10 11.64 -4.37
C ALA A 39 -11.39 10.67 -3.40
N GLN A 40 -10.29 11.10 -2.78
CA GLN A 40 -9.59 10.28 -1.78
C GLN A 40 -10.47 9.94 -0.58
N LEU A 41 -11.22 10.92 -0.04
CA LEU A 41 -12.12 10.70 1.09
C LEU A 41 -13.22 9.71 0.73
N ARG A 42 -13.83 9.85 -0.45
CA ARG A 42 -14.90 8.96 -0.92
C ARG A 42 -14.42 7.54 -1.18
N LEU A 43 -13.24 7.36 -1.77
CA LEU A 43 -12.62 6.03 -1.93
C LEU A 43 -12.32 5.39 -0.58
N SER A 44 -11.77 6.16 0.36
CA SER A 44 -11.50 5.68 1.73
C SER A 44 -12.80 5.28 2.44
N ALA A 45 -13.85 6.12 2.32
CA ALA A 45 -15.17 5.85 2.89
C ALA A 45 -15.81 4.59 2.29
N ALA A 46 -15.71 4.40 0.97
CA ALA A 46 -16.17 3.18 0.31
C ALA A 46 -15.46 1.95 0.89
N SER A 47 -14.15 2.02 1.08
CA SER A 47 -13.37 0.94 1.69
C SER A 47 -13.79 0.65 3.13
N TYR A 48 -14.07 1.68 3.95
CA TYR A 48 -14.65 1.51 5.29
C TYR A 48 -16.06 0.91 5.27
N GLN A 49 -16.80 1.08 4.18
CA GLN A 49 -18.12 0.50 3.94
C GLN A 49 -18.05 -0.88 3.26
N ASP A 50 -16.91 -1.56 3.40
CA ASP A 50 -16.71 -2.92 2.88
C ASP A 50 -16.73 -3.02 1.33
N VAL A 51 -16.59 -1.88 0.64
CA VAL A 51 -16.44 -1.88 -0.82
C VAL A 51 -15.01 -2.26 -1.18
N ARG A 52 -14.87 -3.42 -1.82
CA ARG A 52 -13.58 -3.91 -2.32
C ARG A 52 -12.90 -2.92 -3.28
N PRO A 53 -11.56 -2.83 -3.30
CA PRO A 53 -10.83 -1.98 -4.22
C PRO A 53 -11.20 -2.17 -5.70
N ARG A 54 -11.43 -3.41 -6.17
CA ARG A 54 -11.83 -3.68 -7.56
C ARG A 54 -13.19 -3.06 -7.94
N HIS A 55 -14.02 -2.70 -6.96
CA HIS A 55 -15.35 -2.11 -7.14
C HIS A 55 -15.39 -0.60 -6.88
N TRP A 56 -14.24 0.04 -6.62
CA TRP A 56 -14.18 1.49 -6.47
C TRP A 56 -14.60 2.21 -7.76
N ASP A 57 -15.17 3.40 -7.60
CA ASP A 57 -15.57 4.26 -8.71
C ASP A 57 -14.35 4.73 -9.50
N ALA A 58 -14.25 4.27 -10.76
CA ALA A 58 -13.15 4.59 -11.66
C ALA A 58 -13.02 6.09 -11.94
N ALA A 59 -14.12 6.86 -11.91
CA ALA A 59 -14.07 8.31 -12.09
C ALA A 59 -13.42 9.01 -10.90
N LEU A 60 -13.64 8.52 -9.67
CA LEU A 60 -12.93 9.02 -8.48
C LEU A 60 -11.45 8.67 -8.53
N LEU A 61 -11.12 7.44 -8.95
CA LEU A 61 -9.74 7.02 -9.09
C LEU A 61 -9.00 7.85 -10.13
N ALA A 62 -9.62 8.11 -11.29
CA ALA A 62 -9.07 8.97 -12.33
C ALA A 62 -8.80 10.39 -11.81
N LYS A 63 -9.76 11.01 -11.10
CA LYS A 63 -9.58 12.32 -10.46
C LYS A 63 -8.40 12.33 -9.50
N LEU A 64 -8.26 11.29 -8.68
CA LEU A 64 -7.17 11.18 -7.71
C LEU A 64 -5.80 11.11 -8.40
N LEU A 65 -5.72 10.45 -9.56
CA LEU A 65 -4.51 10.31 -10.38
C LEU A 65 -4.09 11.59 -11.12
N GLU A 66 -4.92 12.63 -11.16
CA GLU A 66 -4.55 13.95 -11.70
C GLU A 66 -3.57 14.72 -10.79
N ALA A 67 -3.19 14.15 -9.64
CA ALA A 67 -2.24 14.76 -8.72
C ALA A 67 -0.89 15.02 -9.43
N PRO A 68 -0.22 16.17 -9.17
CA PRO A 68 1.05 16.48 -9.80
C PRO A 68 2.09 15.37 -9.56
N ALA A 69 2.78 14.98 -10.62
CA ALA A 69 3.86 13.99 -10.54
C ALA A 69 4.88 14.39 -9.47
N GLN A 70 5.47 13.40 -8.80
CA GLN A 70 6.45 13.60 -7.72
C GLN A 70 5.91 14.36 -6.49
N SER A 71 4.60 14.40 -6.27
CA SER A 71 4.00 14.90 -5.03
C SER A 71 3.67 13.76 -4.06
N ALA A 72 3.54 14.09 -2.76
CA ALA A 72 3.04 13.12 -1.77
C ALA A 72 1.64 12.60 -2.11
N GLN A 73 0.81 13.48 -2.70
CA GLN A 73 -0.53 13.14 -3.16
C GLN A 73 -0.47 12.13 -4.32
N ALA A 74 0.44 12.31 -5.29
CA ALA A 74 0.63 11.34 -6.38
C ALA A 74 1.07 9.97 -5.86
N GLY A 75 1.98 9.93 -4.86
CA GLY A 75 2.34 8.67 -4.21
C GLY A 75 1.15 7.96 -3.57
N THR A 76 0.23 8.73 -2.95
CA THR A 76 -1.02 8.18 -2.39
C THR A 76 -1.98 7.75 -3.48
N ALA A 77 -2.19 8.56 -4.52
CA ALA A 77 -3.06 8.26 -5.64
C ALA A 77 -2.70 6.95 -6.34
N HIS A 78 -1.41 6.78 -6.62
CA HIS A 78 -0.90 5.56 -7.23
C HIS A 78 -0.98 4.35 -6.29
N LEU A 79 -0.94 4.53 -4.96
CA LEU A 79 -1.19 3.42 -4.03
C LEU A 79 -2.66 2.94 -4.08
N PHE A 80 -3.63 3.86 -4.19
CA PHE A 80 -5.03 3.50 -4.41
C PHE A 80 -5.21 2.76 -5.74
N ALA A 81 -4.60 3.26 -6.82
CA ALA A 81 -4.68 2.61 -8.13
C ALA A 81 -4.01 1.22 -8.12
N TYR A 82 -2.87 1.06 -7.44
CA TYR A 82 -2.24 -0.23 -7.19
C TYR A 82 -3.21 -1.20 -6.49
N ALA A 83 -3.85 -0.77 -5.39
CA ALA A 83 -4.77 -1.62 -4.64
C ALA A 83 -5.97 -2.06 -5.50
N HIS A 84 -6.55 -1.13 -6.27
CA HIS A 84 -7.63 -1.41 -7.22
C HIS A 84 -7.24 -2.44 -8.26
N HIS A 85 -6.12 -2.22 -8.97
CA HIS A 85 -5.69 -3.12 -10.04
C HIS A 85 -5.17 -4.46 -9.53
N LEU A 86 -4.56 -4.49 -8.34
CA LEU A 86 -4.17 -5.75 -7.70
C LEU A 86 -5.40 -6.59 -7.36
N ASP A 87 -6.43 -5.97 -6.78
CA ASP A 87 -7.68 -6.67 -6.44
C ASP A 87 -8.45 -7.14 -7.69
N ALA A 88 -8.30 -6.42 -8.82
CA ALA A 88 -8.86 -6.80 -10.11
C ALA A 88 -7.99 -7.82 -10.90
N ALA A 89 -6.91 -8.34 -10.31
CA ALA A 89 -5.93 -9.22 -10.97
C ALA A 89 -5.29 -8.61 -12.25
N ALA A 90 -5.29 -7.29 -12.38
CA ALA A 90 -4.66 -6.56 -13.48
C ALA A 90 -3.18 -6.29 -13.18
N LEU A 91 -2.38 -7.35 -13.05
CA LEU A 91 -1.01 -7.29 -12.52
C LEU A 91 -0.07 -6.30 -13.23
N PRO A 92 -0.09 -6.15 -14.59
CA PRO A 92 0.74 -5.14 -15.25
C PRO A 92 0.39 -3.70 -14.82
N MET A 93 -0.88 -3.40 -14.60
CA MET A 93 -1.34 -2.09 -14.15
C MET A 93 -1.07 -1.84 -12.68
N ALA A 94 -1.26 -2.87 -11.84
CA ALA A 94 -0.85 -2.82 -10.44
C ALA A 94 0.65 -2.52 -10.33
N ARG A 95 1.50 -3.21 -11.12
CA ARG A 95 2.95 -2.97 -11.16
C ARG A 95 3.24 -1.53 -11.55
N HIS A 96 2.66 -1.07 -12.66
CA HIS A 96 2.87 0.29 -13.17
C HIS A 96 2.62 1.33 -12.07
N HIS A 97 1.47 1.25 -11.40
CA HIS A 97 1.14 2.20 -10.35
C HIS A 97 2.02 2.06 -9.10
N LEU A 98 2.41 0.85 -8.71
CA LEU A 98 3.37 0.68 -7.62
C LEU A 98 4.73 1.31 -7.94
N THR A 99 5.22 1.16 -9.17
CA THR A 99 6.43 1.82 -9.65
C THR A 99 6.29 3.35 -9.62
N CYS A 100 5.16 3.89 -10.08
CA CYS A 100 4.88 5.33 -9.98
C CYS A 100 4.84 5.83 -8.54
N ALA A 101 4.24 5.07 -7.62
CA ALA A 101 4.22 5.40 -6.19
C ALA A 101 5.63 5.41 -5.58
N LEU A 102 6.47 4.42 -5.93
CA LEU A 102 7.87 4.36 -5.51
C LEU A 102 8.68 5.56 -6.03
N ALA A 103 8.42 5.99 -7.27
CA ALA A 103 9.09 7.14 -7.88
C ALA A 103 8.77 8.47 -7.16
N ALA A 104 7.64 8.58 -6.46
CA ALA A 104 7.33 9.72 -5.59
C ALA A 104 8.20 9.78 -4.31
N GLY A 105 9.05 8.77 -4.06
CA GLY A 105 9.80 8.51 -2.84
C GLY A 105 10.27 9.73 -2.02
N PRO A 106 11.00 10.71 -2.58
CA PRO A 106 11.47 11.86 -1.82
C PRO A 106 10.33 12.75 -1.26
N ALA A 107 9.20 12.80 -1.95
CA ALA A 107 8.06 13.65 -1.60
C ALA A 107 7.16 13.04 -0.51
N VAL A 108 7.14 11.71 -0.38
CA VAL A 108 6.32 11.02 0.62
C VAL A 108 7.06 10.86 1.96
N SER A 109 6.30 10.69 3.04
CA SER A 109 6.89 10.48 4.38
C SER A 109 7.73 9.19 4.43
N PRO A 110 8.74 9.10 5.33
CA PRO A 110 9.53 7.88 5.50
C PRO A 110 8.69 6.64 5.80
N LEU A 111 7.65 6.78 6.65
CA LEU A 111 6.77 5.66 7.00
C LEU A 111 5.95 5.18 5.79
N PHE A 112 5.53 6.10 4.92
CA PHE A 112 4.84 5.74 3.69
C PHE A 112 5.79 5.05 2.70
N ARG A 113 7.01 5.57 2.51
CA ARG A 113 8.04 4.88 1.70
C ARG A 113 8.29 3.45 2.16
N ARG A 114 8.41 3.24 3.47
CA ARG A 114 8.58 1.91 4.04
C ARG A 114 7.46 0.98 3.60
N HIS A 115 6.20 1.43 3.69
CA HIS A 115 5.06 0.64 3.24
C HIS A 115 5.16 0.32 1.74
N LEU A 116 5.51 1.29 0.90
CA LEU A 116 5.71 1.06 -0.54
C LEU A 116 6.80 0.03 -0.83
N TYR A 117 7.93 0.06 -0.11
CA TYR A 117 8.98 -0.95 -0.26
C TYR A 117 8.51 -2.35 0.14
N CYS A 118 7.68 -2.47 1.18
CA CYS A 118 7.09 -3.75 1.57
C CYS A 118 6.14 -4.29 0.50
N GLU A 119 5.29 -3.43 -0.07
CA GLU A 119 4.39 -3.82 -1.16
C GLU A 119 5.16 -4.20 -2.43
N ALA A 120 6.24 -3.47 -2.77
CA ALA A 120 7.11 -3.78 -3.90
C ALA A 120 7.79 -5.14 -3.74
N ALA A 121 8.36 -5.40 -2.55
CA ALA A 121 8.95 -6.69 -2.26
C ALA A 121 7.94 -7.83 -2.33
N TYR A 122 6.73 -7.63 -1.77
CA TYR A 122 5.65 -8.59 -1.91
C TYR A 122 5.33 -8.88 -3.37
N MET A 123 5.02 -7.85 -4.16
CA MET A 123 4.58 -7.98 -5.54
C MET A 123 5.62 -8.71 -6.40
N GLY A 124 6.90 -8.37 -6.23
CA GLY A 124 7.98 -9.05 -6.92
C GLY A 124 8.17 -10.50 -6.49
N LEU A 125 7.97 -10.83 -5.21
CA LEU A 125 8.11 -12.21 -4.73
C LEU A 125 6.95 -13.09 -5.17
N ILE A 126 5.72 -12.59 -5.17
CA ILE A 126 4.54 -13.42 -5.46
C ILE A 126 4.25 -13.53 -6.95
N HIS A 127 4.41 -12.45 -7.70
CA HIS A 127 4.00 -12.37 -9.11
C HIS A 127 5.18 -12.20 -10.06
N GLY A 128 6.43 -12.22 -9.59
CA GLY A 128 7.62 -11.90 -10.40
C GLY A 128 7.86 -12.81 -11.61
N GLU A 129 7.22 -13.98 -11.69
CA GLU A 129 7.24 -14.85 -12.87
C GLU A 129 6.23 -14.39 -13.95
N GLU A 130 5.11 -13.81 -13.53
CA GLU A 130 4.00 -13.39 -14.40
C GLU A 130 4.17 -11.96 -14.90
N ILE A 131 4.73 -11.10 -14.05
CA ILE A 131 5.12 -9.74 -14.39
C ILE A 131 6.64 -9.69 -14.36
N GLU A 132 7.26 -9.17 -15.42
CA GLU A 132 8.72 -9.00 -15.54
C GLU A 132 9.26 -7.98 -14.51
N PHE A 133 9.14 -8.31 -13.23
CA PHE A 133 9.53 -7.48 -12.10
C PHE A 133 11.05 -7.47 -11.98
N ASP A 134 11.58 -6.43 -11.36
CA ASP A 134 13.02 -6.34 -11.14
C ASP A 134 13.49 -7.59 -10.38
N GLY A 135 14.63 -8.17 -10.80
CA GLY A 135 15.09 -9.48 -10.28
C GLY A 135 15.23 -9.53 -8.75
N LEU A 136 15.41 -10.73 -8.20
CA LEU A 136 15.46 -11.00 -6.74
C LEU A 136 16.38 -10.06 -5.94
N GLN A 137 17.45 -9.55 -6.57
CA GLN A 137 18.32 -8.55 -5.98
C GLN A 137 17.59 -7.22 -5.65
N THR A 138 16.75 -6.72 -6.53
CA THR A 138 15.99 -5.48 -6.29
C THR A 138 14.93 -5.68 -5.20
N ILE A 139 14.27 -6.84 -5.22
CA ILE A 139 13.29 -7.24 -4.20
C ILE A 139 13.91 -7.23 -2.79
N THR A 140 15.08 -7.86 -2.65
CA THR A 140 15.81 -7.90 -1.37
C THR A 140 16.29 -6.51 -0.94
N GLN A 141 16.68 -5.65 -1.88
CA GLN A 141 17.02 -4.26 -1.60
C GLN A 141 15.84 -3.46 -1.05
N TRP A 142 14.62 -3.65 -1.56
CA TRP A 142 13.44 -2.97 -1.00
C TRP A 142 13.14 -3.39 0.43
N LEU A 143 13.20 -4.70 0.75
CA LEU A 143 13.04 -5.15 2.14
C LEU A 143 14.10 -4.54 3.05
N ALA A 144 15.37 -4.57 2.64
CA ALA A 144 16.45 -3.96 3.41
C ALA A 144 16.28 -2.43 3.57
N ALA A 145 15.77 -1.74 2.55
CA ALA A 145 15.46 -0.31 2.62
C ALA A 145 14.31 -0.02 3.58
N ALA A 146 13.26 -0.86 3.59
CA ALA A 146 12.15 -0.75 4.52
C ALA A 146 12.62 -0.89 5.98
N GLU A 147 13.48 -1.85 6.27
CA GLU A 147 13.99 -2.13 7.62
C GLU A 147 14.87 -1.01 8.21
N LYS A 148 15.51 -0.22 7.35
CA LYS A 148 16.30 0.96 7.76
C LYS A 148 15.42 2.11 8.28
N ILE A 149 14.13 2.13 7.95
CA ILE A 149 13.20 3.21 8.35
C ILE A 149 12.57 2.87 9.71
N ARG A 150 13.01 3.57 10.76
CA ARG A 150 12.56 3.37 12.15
C ARG A 150 11.29 4.19 12.49
N PRO A 151 10.45 3.70 13.43
CA PRO A 151 10.55 2.42 14.15
C PRO A 151 10.02 1.26 13.30
N PHE A 152 10.83 0.24 13.04
CA PHE A 152 10.38 -0.97 12.32
C PHE A 152 10.04 -2.05 13.34
N THR A 153 8.76 -2.36 13.51
CA THR A 153 8.28 -3.37 14.47
C THR A 153 7.87 -4.65 13.73
N LYS A 154 7.45 -5.67 14.48
CA LYS A 154 6.93 -6.93 13.90
C LYS A 154 5.58 -6.75 13.17
N ARG A 155 4.93 -5.59 13.34
CA ARG A 155 3.67 -5.26 12.64
C ARG A 155 3.92 -4.82 11.20
N GLU A 156 5.15 -4.43 10.88
CA GLU A 156 5.55 -3.99 9.56
C GLU A 156 6.06 -5.14 8.71
N ALA A 157 5.58 -5.18 7.46
CA ALA A 157 5.99 -6.15 6.47
C ALA A 157 5.83 -7.64 6.82
N PRO A 158 4.95 -8.10 7.75
CA PRO A 158 4.88 -9.53 8.07
C PRO A 158 4.56 -10.34 6.80
N PHE A 159 3.78 -9.78 5.89
CA PHE A 159 3.45 -10.45 4.64
C PHE A 159 4.63 -10.58 3.66
N ALA A 160 5.40 -9.51 3.44
CA ALA A 160 6.59 -9.56 2.59
C ALA A 160 7.69 -10.45 3.20
N LYS A 161 7.79 -10.50 4.54
CA LYS A 161 8.69 -11.43 5.25
C LYS A 161 8.26 -12.89 5.11
N ALA A 162 6.95 -13.17 5.19
CA ALA A 162 6.43 -14.50 4.93
C ALA A 162 6.81 -14.97 3.52
N MET A 163 6.63 -14.13 2.50
CA MET A 163 7.04 -14.43 1.13
C MET A 163 8.55 -14.66 0.99
N ALA A 164 9.38 -13.83 1.62
CA ALA A 164 10.83 -13.99 1.56
C ALA A 164 11.27 -15.33 2.18
N ALA A 165 10.69 -15.69 3.34
CA ALA A 165 10.93 -16.99 3.98
C ALA A 165 10.45 -18.17 3.11
N CYS A 166 9.33 -18.04 2.39
CA CYS A 166 8.87 -19.05 1.42
C CYS A 166 9.89 -19.28 0.31
N HIS A 167 10.41 -18.20 -0.27
CA HIS A 167 11.43 -18.27 -1.33
C HIS A 167 12.74 -18.87 -0.83
N ALA A 168 13.08 -18.66 0.44
CA ALA A 168 14.25 -19.27 1.08
C ALA A 168 14.03 -20.74 1.54
N GLY A 169 12.83 -21.32 1.32
CA GLY A 169 12.48 -22.66 1.81
C GLY A 169 12.31 -22.77 3.34
N GLN A 170 12.18 -21.64 4.03
CA GLN A 170 12.05 -21.55 5.49
C GLN A 170 10.57 -21.63 5.89
N TRP A 171 9.93 -22.79 5.66
CA TRP A 171 8.48 -22.96 5.76
C TRP A 171 7.89 -22.63 7.15
N ALA A 172 8.59 -22.99 8.23
CA ALA A 172 8.15 -22.71 9.60
C ALA A 172 8.12 -21.20 9.89
N GLU A 173 9.15 -20.49 9.45
CA GLU A 173 9.24 -19.03 9.60
C GLU A 173 8.18 -18.33 8.74
N ALA A 174 7.99 -18.78 7.50
CA ALA A 174 6.94 -18.26 6.63
C ALA A 174 5.55 -18.34 7.27
N ARG A 175 5.20 -19.49 7.86
CA ARG A 175 3.92 -19.68 8.58
C ARG A 175 3.79 -18.77 9.80
N GLN A 176 4.88 -18.56 10.56
CA GLN A 176 4.87 -17.65 11.70
C GLN A 176 4.57 -16.20 11.26
N TRP A 177 5.24 -15.72 10.21
CA TRP A 177 5.00 -14.38 9.67
C TRP A 177 3.59 -14.22 9.10
N LEU A 178 3.09 -15.25 8.40
CA LEU A 178 1.73 -15.23 7.87
C LEU A 178 0.68 -15.18 8.97
N HIS A 179 0.88 -15.91 10.07
CA HIS A 179 0.01 -15.84 11.24
C HIS A 179 -0.03 -14.42 11.84
N LEU A 180 1.13 -13.77 11.97
CA LEU A 180 1.21 -12.38 12.43
C LEU A 180 0.48 -11.41 11.49
N TYR A 181 0.60 -11.61 10.17
CA TYR A 181 -0.13 -10.80 9.20
C TYR A 181 -1.64 -11.00 9.29
N ALA A 182 -2.11 -12.25 9.36
CA ALA A 182 -3.53 -12.57 9.51
C ALA A 182 -4.14 -11.92 10.76
N GLN A 183 -3.42 -11.91 11.89
CA GLN A 183 -3.84 -11.19 13.10
C GLN A 183 -3.89 -9.66 12.91
N ALA A 184 -3.00 -9.09 12.10
CA ALA A 184 -2.99 -7.67 11.81
C ALA A 184 -4.14 -7.27 10.87
N VAL A 185 -4.40 -8.05 9.83
CA VAL A 185 -5.50 -7.85 8.87
C VAL A 185 -6.85 -7.87 9.59
N ASN A 186 -7.05 -8.80 10.53
CA ASN A 186 -8.25 -8.87 11.39
C ASN A 186 -8.52 -7.60 12.22
N LYS A 187 -7.51 -6.73 12.40
CA LYS A 187 -7.59 -5.52 13.23
C LYS A 187 -7.64 -4.23 12.39
N LEU A 188 -7.63 -4.33 11.07
CA LEU A 188 -7.78 -3.17 10.20
C LEU A 188 -9.19 -2.61 10.31
N CYS A 189 -9.31 -1.29 10.40
CA CYS A 189 -10.62 -0.63 10.33
C CYS A 189 -11.14 -0.53 8.90
N ASP A 190 -10.24 -0.57 7.91
CA ASP A 190 -10.55 -0.58 6.49
C ASP A 190 -11.03 -1.97 6.06
N LEU A 191 -12.35 -2.13 5.92
CA LEU A 191 -12.99 -3.42 5.65
C LEU A 191 -12.71 -3.92 4.22
N GLY A 192 -12.78 -3.04 3.22
CA GLY A 192 -12.45 -3.37 1.83
C GLY A 192 -10.99 -3.80 1.68
N GLY A 193 -10.07 -3.09 2.33
CA GLY A 193 -8.65 -3.47 2.39
C GLY A 193 -8.42 -4.76 3.19
N GLN A 194 -9.21 -5.00 4.23
CA GLN A 194 -9.19 -6.24 5.01
C GLN A 194 -9.59 -7.46 4.16
N GLN A 195 -10.65 -7.36 3.35
CA GLN A 195 -11.04 -8.44 2.43
C GLN A 195 -9.92 -8.79 1.46
N GLN A 196 -9.33 -7.78 0.82
CA GLN A 196 -8.16 -7.98 -0.05
C GLN A 196 -6.99 -8.63 0.72
N GLY A 197 -6.76 -8.22 1.97
CA GLY A 197 -5.74 -8.81 2.84
C GLY A 197 -5.98 -10.28 3.16
N PHE A 198 -7.23 -10.72 3.35
CA PHE A 198 -7.55 -12.13 3.59
C PHE A 198 -7.32 -12.99 2.35
N ASP A 199 -7.73 -12.52 1.17
CA ASP A 199 -7.49 -13.24 -0.08
C ASP A 199 -5.99 -13.45 -0.29
N ARG A 200 -5.18 -12.41 -0.04
CA ARG A 200 -3.71 -12.50 -0.07
C ARG A 200 -3.15 -13.52 0.92
N VAL A 201 -3.69 -13.59 2.15
CA VAL A 201 -3.30 -14.62 3.13
C VAL A 201 -3.60 -16.02 2.59
N GLN A 202 -4.80 -16.23 2.03
CA GLN A 202 -5.22 -17.53 1.49
C GLN A 202 -4.37 -17.96 0.30
N GLU A 203 -4.08 -17.03 -0.61
CA GLU A 203 -3.19 -17.25 -1.75
C GLU A 203 -1.80 -17.73 -1.27
N LEU A 204 -1.21 -17.05 -0.28
CA LEU A 204 0.09 -17.44 0.25
C LEU A 204 0.05 -18.76 1.02
N CYS A 205 -1.00 -19.05 1.78
CA CYS A 205 -1.18 -20.37 2.39
C CYS A 205 -1.15 -21.49 1.34
N THR A 206 -1.92 -21.31 0.26
CA THR A 206 -2.01 -22.26 -0.85
C THR A 206 -0.65 -22.46 -1.51
N LEU A 207 0.08 -21.36 -1.77
CA LEU A 207 1.42 -21.41 -2.34
C LEU A 207 2.42 -22.15 -1.44
N ILE A 208 2.39 -21.91 -0.13
CA ILE A 208 3.23 -22.61 0.85
C ILE A 208 2.95 -24.10 0.83
N GLU A 209 1.67 -24.50 0.83
CA GLU A 209 1.27 -25.92 0.82
C GLU A 209 1.74 -26.63 -0.45
N GLN A 210 1.53 -26.02 -1.61
CA GLN A 210 1.99 -26.55 -2.90
C GLN A 210 3.51 -26.72 -2.93
N ARG A 211 4.27 -25.70 -2.52
CA ARG A 211 5.74 -25.76 -2.52
C ARG A 211 6.30 -26.72 -1.47
N THR A 212 5.65 -26.83 -0.30
CA THR A 212 6.05 -27.81 0.72
C THR A 212 5.84 -29.24 0.23
N ALA A 213 4.71 -29.51 -0.46
CA ALA A 213 4.42 -30.83 -1.02
C ALA A 213 5.39 -31.23 -2.13
N LEU A 214 5.84 -30.28 -2.96
CA LEU A 214 6.84 -30.53 -4.00
C LEU A 214 8.25 -30.79 -3.45
N ALA A 215 8.54 -30.36 -2.22
CA ALA A 215 9.84 -30.53 -1.59
C ALA A 215 9.96 -31.80 -0.72
N ALA A 216 8.85 -32.52 -0.49
CA ALA A 216 8.77 -33.74 0.31
C ALA A 216 8.90 -35.00 -0.57
#